data_AF-A0A256XR43-F1
#
_entry.id   AF-A0A256XR43-F1
#
_cell.length_a   1.000
_cell.length_b   1.000
_cell.length_c   1.000
_cell.angle_alpha   90.00
_cell.angle_beta   90.00
_cell.angle_gamma   90.00
#
_symmetry.space_group_name_H-M   'P 1'
#
loop_
_entity.id
_entity.type
_entity.pdbx_description
1 polymer ?
#
loop_
_entity_poly.entity_id
_entity_poly.type
_entity_poly.pdbx_seq_one_letter_code
_entity_poly.pdbx_strand_id
1 'polypeptide(L)'
;MQNEKIAVIALIVIIAGALSIYLVANNDVFENLFPPSGKDTGDANTIEDGDCVDLHYIGRYGSNDSVFDSSYESVDEKTGGNPLQIFIPSSTQTTPPEDYPEYSSAIIDGLMNQLVGLKLDETYVLDPISPEDAYGLSFDVGDTIDSIVFNQNIIHYTSFINQTLQVTQKTDNNIIMKWINPPEQKFSIPSIIIFGSLDLNDPDPSYDDVLKMGPPFAIWENSTEIIETTDENYVTITTPTSTENLVDNITQIPLDLMGGETLFIFPDATTVTYDDTLITFHLDPVEGKVYSYTEESMFGDINVELTVNTVTNDSVNISVFIVEYNQSQFYDINREMSFNRTFDYPRIYDMDIDFLQQALPQFEMDLQREGYSLSPLAGETLIFEVSVENIIKPSQEKS
;
A
#
# COMPACT_ATOMS: atom_id res chain seq x y z
N MET A 1 30.69 34.18 -41.62
CA MET A 1 30.28 33.23 -40.56
C MET A 1 29.40 33.83 -39.46
N GLN A 2 29.77 34.89 -38.75
CA GLN A 2 28.93 35.40 -37.65
C GLN A 2 27.63 36.09 -38.15
N ASN A 3 27.74 36.86 -39.25
CA ASN A 3 26.58 37.54 -39.86
C ASN A 3 25.61 36.57 -40.55
N GLU A 4 26.09 35.42 -41.03
CA GLU A 4 25.24 34.37 -41.63
C GLU A 4 24.42 33.64 -40.56
N LYS A 5 24.99 33.42 -39.36
CA LYS A 5 24.27 32.84 -38.22
C LYS A 5 23.16 33.76 -37.71
N ILE A 6 23.41 35.07 -37.67
CA ILE A 6 22.40 36.06 -37.28
C ILE A 6 21.26 36.12 -38.31
N ALA A 7 21.59 36.05 -39.61
CA ALA A 7 20.58 36.03 -40.67
C ALA A 7 19.68 34.78 -40.61
N VAL A 8 20.24 33.60 -40.30
CA VAL A 8 19.47 32.35 -40.14
C VAL A 8 18.56 32.42 -38.92
N ILE A 9 19.04 32.95 -37.79
CA ILE A 9 18.21 33.11 -36.58
C ILE A 9 17.07 34.10 -36.85
N ALA A 10 17.35 35.23 -37.51
CA ALA A 10 16.32 36.20 -37.88
C ALA A 10 15.27 35.59 -38.83
N LEU A 11 15.70 34.75 -39.79
CA LEU A 11 14.79 34.04 -40.69
C LEU A 11 13.90 33.04 -39.93
N ILE A 12 14.45 32.28 -38.98
CA ILE A 12 13.69 31.34 -38.14
C ILE A 12 12.65 32.08 -37.31
N VAL A 13 13.00 33.24 -36.73
CA VAL A 13 12.06 34.05 -35.95
C VAL A 13 10.94 34.63 -36.83
N ILE A 14 11.26 35.05 -38.06
CA ILE A 14 10.25 35.54 -39.01
C ILE A 14 9.33 34.40 -39.47
N ILE A 15 9.87 33.20 -39.73
CA ILE A 15 9.08 32.03 -40.12
C ILE A 15 8.19 31.59 -38.95
N ALA A 16 8.72 31.52 -37.73
CA ALA A 16 7.94 31.19 -36.54
C ALA A 16 6.85 32.22 -36.27
N GLY A 17 7.17 33.53 -36.36
CA GLY A 17 6.19 34.59 -36.20
C GLY A 17 5.11 34.60 -37.29
N ALA A 18 5.47 34.34 -38.54
CA ALA A 18 4.52 34.21 -39.64
C ALA A 18 3.63 32.97 -39.50
N LEU A 19 4.18 31.84 -39.04
CA LEU A 19 3.41 30.63 -38.71
C LEU A 19 2.47 30.86 -37.53
N SER A 20 2.90 31.55 -36.47
CA SER A 20 2.04 31.91 -35.35
C SER A 20 0.88 32.82 -35.79
N ILE A 21 1.15 33.82 -36.63
CA ILE A 21 0.10 34.71 -37.16
C ILE A 21 -0.83 33.95 -38.12
N TYR A 22 -0.31 33.04 -38.95
CA TYR A 22 -1.12 32.19 -39.83
C TYR A 22 -2.00 31.22 -39.03
N LEU A 23 -1.48 30.61 -37.96
CA LEU A 23 -2.21 29.73 -37.05
C LEU A 23 -3.29 30.47 -36.25
N VAL A 24 -3.02 31.72 -35.84
CA VAL A 24 -4.01 32.57 -35.13
C VAL A 24 -5.06 33.15 -36.09
N ALA A 25 -4.71 33.36 -37.37
CA ALA A 25 -5.65 33.88 -38.37
C ALA A 25 -6.54 32.79 -39.02
N ASN A 26 -6.11 31.52 -39.01
CA ASN A 26 -6.88 30.36 -39.46
C ASN A 26 -7.25 29.46 -38.28
N ASN A 27 -8.27 29.86 -37.52
CA ASN A 27 -8.83 29.08 -36.41
C ASN A 27 -9.28 27.66 -36.83
N ASP A 28 -9.53 27.41 -38.11
CA ASP A 28 -9.98 26.11 -38.64
C ASP A 28 -8.89 25.01 -38.58
N VAL A 29 -7.60 25.36 -38.48
CA VAL A 29 -6.52 24.35 -38.44
C VAL A 29 -6.33 23.81 -37.02
N PHE A 30 -6.50 24.66 -36.00
CA PHE A 30 -6.44 24.23 -34.60
C PHE A 30 -7.71 23.47 -34.20
N GLU A 31 -8.89 23.85 -34.69
CA GLU A 31 -10.14 23.10 -34.46
C GLU A 31 -10.14 21.69 -35.08
N ASN A 32 -9.35 21.45 -36.14
CA ASN A 32 -9.22 20.14 -36.78
C ASN A 32 -8.14 19.24 -36.17
N LEU A 33 -7.18 19.81 -35.42
CA LEU A 33 -6.10 19.04 -34.78
C LEU A 33 -6.33 18.82 -33.29
N PHE A 34 -7.07 19.71 -32.63
CA PHE A 34 -7.46 19.63 -31.23
C PHE A 34 -8.87 20.22 -31.08
N PRO A 35 -9.93 19.46 -31.41
CA PRO A 35 -11.28 19.96 -31.20
C PRO A 35 -11.48 20.29 -29.71
N PRO A 36 -12.16 21.39 -29.38
CA PRO A 36 -12.50 21.70 -27.99
C PRO A 36 -13.37 20.56 -27.44
N SER A 37 -12.97 20.04 -26.28
CA SER A 37 -13.74 19.08 -25.49
C SER A 37 -15.20 19.52 -25.41
N GLY A 38 -16.09 18.78 -26.08
CA GLY A 38 -17.52 19.08 -26.15
C GLY A 38 -18.13 19.18 -27.56
N LYS A 39 -17.39 18.90 -28.64
CA LYS A 39 -18.00 18.54 -29.93
C LYS A 39 -17.77 17.06 -30.21
N ASP A 40 -18.83 16.30 -29.96
CA ASP A 40 -19.01 14.91 -30.33
C ASP A 40 -18.78 14.75 -31.86
N THR A 41 -17.57 14.35 -32.23
CA THR A 41 -17.24 13.82 -33.56
C THR A 41 -16.85 12.35 -33.49
N GLY A 42 -17.05 11.70 -32.33
CA GLY A 42 -16.78 10.29 -32.16
C GLY A 42 -17.64 9.46 -33.09
N ASP A 43 -17.02 8.58 -33.86
CA ASP A 43 -17.75 7.51 -34.52
C ASP A 43 -18.41 6.70 -33.39
N ALA A 44 -19.75 6.65 -33.34
CA ALA A 44 -20.49 5.96 -32.29
C ALA A 44 -20.10 4.47 -32.14
N ASN A 45 -19.37 3.94 -33.14
CA ASN A 45 -18.85 2.59 -33.17
C ASN A 45 -17.39 2.48 -32.69
N THR A 46 -16.77 3.53 -32.14
CA THR A 46 -15.36 3.53 -31.68
C THR A 46 -15.28 3.84 -30.19
N ILE A 47 -14.46 3.08 -29.47
CA ILE A 47 -14.22 3.25 -28.03
C ILE A 47 -13.42 4.52 -27.79
N GLU A 48 -13.89 5.35 -26.85
CA GLU A 48 -13.28 6.60 -26.40
C GLU A 48 -13.30 6.70 -24.87
N ASP A 49 -12.54 7.65 -24.33
CA ASP A 49 -12.55 7.95 -22.91
C ASP A 49 -13.96 8.38 -22.44
N GLY A 50 -14.43 7.78 -21.36
CA GLY A 50 -15.76 7.99 -20.79
C GLY A 50 -16.81 6.97 -21.22
N ASP A 51 -16.44 6.00 -22.06
CA ASP A 51 -17.35 4.96 -22.54
C ASP A 51 -17.49 3.80 -21.56
N CYS A 52 -18.66 3.15 -21.62
CA CYS A 52 -18.86 1.81 -21.05
C CYS A 52 -18.86 0.80 -22.19
N VAL A 53 -18.10 -0.29 -22.06
CA VAL A 53 -17.81 -1.25 -23.12
C VAL A 53 -18.09 -2.66 -22.62
N ASP A 54 -18.85 -3.42 -23.40
CA ASP A 54 -18.96 -4.87 -23.23
C ASP A 54 -18.00 -5.53 -24.22
N LEU A 55 -17.04 -6.31 -23.72
CA LEU A 55 -16.08 -7.00 -24.57
C LEU A 55 -15.88 -8.45 -24.14
N HIS A 56 -15.73 -9.32 -25.12
CA HIS A 56 -15.17 -10.64 -24.88
C HIS A 56 -13.65 -10.63 -25.04
N TYR A 57 -12.95 -11.47 -24.29
CA TYR A 57 -11.50 -11.59 -24.39
C TYR A 57 -10.96 -13.02 -24.22
N ILE A 58 -9.76 -13.23 -24.76
CA ILE A 58 -8.90 -14.38 -24.50
C ILE A 58 -7.52 -13.85 -24.13
N GLY A 59 -7.10 -14.08 -22.89
CA GLY A 59 -5.76 -13.74 -22.39
C GLY A 59 -4.78 -14.88 -22.58
N ARG A 60 -3.61 -14.59 -23.17
CA ARG A 60 -2.55 -15.57 -23.45
C ARG A 60 -1.19 -15.11 -22.95
N TYR A 61 -0.36 -16.08 -22.58
CA TYR A 61 1.05 -15.82 -22.33
C TYR A 61 1.76 -15.51 -23.66
N GLY A 62 2.45 -14.39 -23.74
CA GLY A 62 3.24 -14.01 -24.91
C GLY A 62 4.42 -14.96 -25.18
N SER A 63 4.86 -15.70 -24.16
CA SER A 63 5.99 -16.64 -24.25
C SER A 63 5.65 -17.93 -25.00
N ASN A 64 4.41 -18.42 -24.90
CA ASN A 64 4.02 -19.75 -25.39
C ASN A 64 2.60 -19.85 -25.96
N ASP A 65 1.85 -18.74 -26.02
CA ASP A 65 0.50 -18.62 -26.57
C ASP A 65 -0.59 -19.45 -25.85
N SER A 66 -0.25 -20.05 -24.71
CA SER A 66 -1.24 -20.76 -23.88
C SER A 66 -2.18 -19.77 -23.19
N VAL A 67 -3.43 -20.19 -23.02
CA VAL A 67 -4.51 -19.37 -22.45
C VAL A 67 -4.43 -19.43 -20.93
N PHE A 68 -4.40 -18.28 -20.28
CA PHE A 68 -4.49 -18.19 -18.82
C PHE A 68 -5.88 -17.76 -18.34
N ASP A 69 -6.62 -16.99 -19.16
CA ASP A 69 -7.96 -16.53 -18.81
C ASP A 69 -8.79 -16.25 -20.08
N SER A 70 -10.11 -16.32 -19.95
CA SER A 70 -11.05 -15.95 -21.02
C SER A 70 -12.44 -15.67 -20.49
N SER A 71 -13.13 -14.72 -21.12
CA SER A 71 -14.55 -14.49 -20.87
C SER A 71 -15.48 -15.49 -21.58
N TYR A 72 -14.96 -16.36 -22.44
CA TYR A 72 -15.73 -17.40 -23.13
C TYR A 72 -15.77 -18.70 -22.30
N GLU A 73 -16.90 -19.40 -22.34
CA GLU A 73 -16.97 -20.79 -21.84
C GLU A 73 -16.21 -21.76 -22.74
N SER A 74 -16.28 -21.55 -24.06
CA SER A 74 -15.53 -22.31 -25.07
C SER A 74 -14.59 -21.40 -25.83
N VAL A 75 -13.30 -21.41 -25.47
CA VAL A 75 -12.28 -20.56 -26.08
C VAL A 75 -12.08 -20.85 -27.57
N ASP A 76 -12.05 -22.12 -27.96
CA ASP A 76 -11.79 -22.52 -29.35
C ASP A 76 -12.95 -22.16 -30.30
N GLU A 77 -14.19 -22.29 -29.80
CA GLU A 77 -15.40 -21.97 -30.58
C GLU A 77 -15.81 -20.50 -30.43
N LYS A 78 -15.25 -19.79 -29.45
CA LYS A 78 -15.62 -18.42 -29.05
C LYS A 78 -17.11 -18.29 -28.76
N THR A 79 -17.63 -19.21 -27.97
CA THR A 79 -19.05 -19.30 -27.62
C THR A 79 -19.27 -19.39 -26.11
N GLY A 80 -20.45 -18.94 -25.67
CA GLY A 80 -20.84 -18.90 -24.26
C GLY A 80 -20.07 -17.84 -23.46
N GLY A 81 -20.27 -17.84 -22.14
CA GLY A 81 -19.66 -16.87 -21.24
C GLY A 81 -20.37 -15.51 -21.22
N ASN A 82 -19.84 -14.58 -20.42
CA ASN A 82 -20.37 -13.22 -20.30
C ASN A 82 -19.28 -12.22 -20.70
N PRO A 83 -19.62 -11.13 -21.41
CA PRO A 83 -18.66 -10.09 -21.69
C PRO A 83 -18.18 -9.43 -20.40
N LEU A 84 -16.93 -8.97 -20.44
CA LEU A 84 -16.35 -8.11 -19.42
C LEU A 84 -16.90 -6.70 -19.59
N GLN A 85 -17.46 -6.14 -18.53
CA GLN A 85 -18.08 -4.82 -18.51
C GLN A 85 -17.08 -3.77 -18.00
N ILE A 86 -16.48 -3.02 -18.92
CA ILE A 86 -15.41 -2.07 -18.63
C ILE A 86 -15.85 -0.62 -18.84
N PHE A 87 -15.56 0.24 -17.87
CA PHE A 87 -15.62 1.68 -18.02
C PHE A 87 -14.22 2.21 -18.35
N ILE A 88 -14.10 2.96 -19.45
CA ILE A 88 -12.87 3.62 -19.90
C ILE A 88 -12.78 4.99 -19.22
N PRO A 89 -11.94 5.19 -18.19
CA PRO A 89 -11.97 6.42 -17.43
C PRO A 89 -11.15 7.51 -18.14
N SER A 90 -11.68 8.74 -18.24
CA SER A 90 -10.91 9.89 -18.76
C SER A 90 -9.79 10.36 -17.83
N SER A 91 -9.78 9.88 -16.58
CA SER A 91 -8.75 10.14 -15.57
C SER A 91 -8.80 9.08 -14.46
N THR A 92 -7.73 8.94 -13.67
CA THR A 92 -7.66 7.95 -12.58
C THR A 92 -8.69 8.16 -11.44
N GLN A 93 -9.37 9.31 -11.40
CA GLN A 93 -10.42 9.61 -10.43
C GLN A 93 -11.83 9.50 -11.02
N THR A 94 -11.95 9.22 -12.33
CA THR A 94 -13.26 9.12 -12.97
C THR A 94 -13.89 7.77 -12.62
N THR A 95 -15.02 7.80 -11.95
CA THR A 95 -15.82 6.60 -11.65
C THR A 95 -16.80 6.30 -12.78
N PRO A 96 -17.28 5.04 -12.87
CA PRO A 96 -18.38 4.69 -13.78
C PRO A 96 -19.59 5.63 -13.60
N PRO A 97 -20.36 5.90 -14.68
CA PRO A 97 -21.56 6.73 -14.60
C PRO A 97 -22.60 6.14 -13.64
N GLU A 98 -23.39 7.00 -12.98
CA GLU A 98 -24.43 6.58 -12.03
C GLU A 98 -25.48 5.63 -12.63
N ASP A 99 -25.77 5.78 -13.93
CA ASP A 99 -26.71 4.94 -14.67
C ASP A 99 -26.13 3.56 -15.06
N TYR A 100 -24.81 3.37 -14.90
CA TYR A 100 -24.06 2.15 -15.26
C TYR A 100 -23.10 1.71 -14.13
N PRO A 101 -23.60 1.53 -12.88
CA PRO A 101 -22.75 1.23 -11.72
C PRO A 101 -22.11 -0.17 -11.77
N GLU A 102 -22.57 -1.06 -12.65
CA GLU A 102 -22.03 -2.41 -12.83
C GLU A 102 -20.71 -2.45 -13.61
N TYR A 103 -20.40 -1.39 -14.37
CA TYR A 103 -19.14 -1.31 -15.11
C TYR A 103 -17.99 -0.98 -14.16
N SER A 104 -16.80 -1.49 -14.46
CA SER A 104 -15.61 -1.24 -13.65
C SER A 104 -14.44 -0.78 -14.50
N SER A 105 -13.49 -0.07 -13.91
CA SER A 105 -12.20 0.22 -14.56
C SER A 105 -11.11 -0.74 -14.07
N ALA A 106 -11.49 -1.88 -13.47
CA ALA A 106 -10.58 -2.80 -12.80
C ALA A 106 -9.96 -3.81 -13.80
N ILE A 107 -9.14 -3.31 -14.72
CA ILE A 107 -8.29 -4.10 -15.61
C ILE A 107 -6.88 -3.54 -15.62
N ILE A 108 -5.92 -4.33 -16.08
CA ILE A 108 -4.52 -3.88 -16.20
C ILE A 108 -4.41 -2.69 -17.16
N ASP A 109 -3.58 -1.71 -16.80
CA ASP A 109 -3.43 -0.44 -17.53
C ASP A 109 -3.04 -0.66 -19.00
N GLY A 110 -2.15 -1.62 -19.27
CA GLY A 110 -1.73 -1.96 -20.62
C GLY A 110 -2.85 -2.48 -21.51
N LEU A 111 -3.86 -3.15 -20.95
CA LEU A 111 -5.06 -3.56 -21.68
C LEU A 111 -5.97 -2.35 -21.88
N MET A 112 -6.26 -1.59 -20.82
CA MET A 112 -7.09 -0.39 -20.86
C MET A 112 -6.64 0.58 -21.96
N ASN A 113 -5.35 0.86 -22.02
CA ASN A 113 -4.76 1.80 -22.98
C ASN A 113 -4.90 1.35 -24.44
N GLN A 114 -4.98 0.03 -24.69
CA GLN A 114 -5.12 -0.51 -26.04
C GLN A 114 -6.58 -0.69 -26.49
N LEU A 115 -7.56 -0.54 -25.59
CA LEU A 115 -8.98 -0.60 -25.94
C LEU A 115 -9.46 0.67 -26.65
N VAL A 116 -8.87 1.83 -26.35
CA VAL A 116 -9.25 3.10 -26.97
C VAL A 116 -8.97 3.07 -28.47
N GLY A 117 -9.99 3.41 -29.27
CA GLY A 117 -9.92 3.40 -30.73
C GLY A 117 -10.34 2.09 -31.40
N LEU A 118 -10.63 1.03 -30.65
CA LEU A 118 -11.20 -0.20 -31.20
C LEU A 118 -12.67 0.01 -31.60
N LYS A 119 -13.13 -0.78 -32.57
CA LYS A 119 -14.48 -0.65 -33.14
C LYS A 119 -15.45 -1.74 -32.70
N LEU A 120 -16.71 -1.35 -32.59
CA LEU A 120 -17.86 -2.23 -32.36
C LEU A 120 -17.92 -3.33 -33.42
N ASP A 121 -18.30 -4.55 -33.00
CA ASP A 121 -18.44 -5.74 -33.83
C ASP A 121 -17.14 -6.21 -34.52
N GLU A 122 -15.97 -5.70 -34.10
CA GLU A 122 -14.67 -6.11 -34.59
C GLU A 122 -13.87 -6.89 -33.53
N THR A 123 -13.02 -7.81 -34.00
CA THR A 123 -12.09 -8.60 -33.18
C THR A 123 -10.66 -8.16 -33.47
N TYR A 124 -9.89 -7.95 -32.41
CA TYR A 124 -8.50 -7.50 -32.47
C TYR A 124 -7.60 -8.44 -31.67
N VAL A 125 -6.43 -8.75 -32.21
CA VAL A 125 -5.30 -9.22 -31.41
C VAL A 125 -4.47 -8.00 -31.09
N LEU A 126 -4.39 -7.66 -29.81
CA LEU A 126 -3.70 -6.47 -29.32
C LEU A 126 -2.18 -6.68 -29.33
N ASP A 127 -1.43 -5.58 -29.30
CA ASP A 127 0.02 -5.66 -29.20
C ASP A 127 0.39 -6.25 -27.82
N PRO A 128 1.51 -7.01 -27.73
CA PRO A 128 1.94 -7.60 -26.47
C PRO A 128 2.11 -6.55 -25.37
N ILE A 129 1.49 -6.79 -24.22
CA ILE A 129 1.59 -5.97 -23.02
C ILE A 129 2.79 -6.46 -22.21
N SER A 130 3.73 -5.55 -21.90
CA SER A 130 4.90 -5.90 -21.10
C SER A 130 4.50 -6.17 -19.63
N PRO A 131 5.34 -6.84 -18.84
CA PRO A 131 5.03 -7.11 -17.44
C PRO A 131 4.71 -5.83 -16.65
N GLU A 132 5.46 -4.75 -16.88
CA GLU A 132 5.30 -3.47 -16.18
C GLU A 132 3.94 -2.81 -16.44
N ASP A 133 3.40 -2.96 -17.65
CA ASP A 133 2.06 -2.46 -18.02
C ASP A 133 0.94 -3.49 -17.72
N ALA A 134 1.30 -4.68 -17.22
CA ALA A 134 0.40 -5.76 -16.85
C ALA A 134 0.30 -5.96 -15.34
N TYR A 135 1.02 -6.94 -14.80
CA TYR A 135 0.97 -7.34 -13.39
C TYR A 135 2.29 -7.05 -12.66
N GLY A 136 3.14 -6.17 -13.18
CA GLY A 136 4.46 -5.89 -12.63
C GLY A 136 5.51 -6.97 -12.95
N LEU A 137 6.72 -6.72 -12.47
CA LEU A 137 7.86 -7.62 -12.58
C LEU A 137 7.77 -8.74 -11.54
N SER A 138 8.26 -9.93 -11.88
CA SER A 138 8.59 -10.92 -10.86
C SER A 138 9.88 -10.50 -10.18
N PHE A 139 10.03 -10.84 -8.90
CA PHE A 139 11.30 -10.76 -8.18
C PHE A 139 11.95 -12.14 -8.08
N ASP A 140 13.28 -12.18 -8.08
CA ASP A 140 14.11 -13.36 -8.04
C ASP A 140 14.96 -13.43 -6.76
N VAL A 141 15.55 -14.60 -6.52
CA VAL A 141 16.54 -14.75 -5.45
C VAL A 141 17.71 -13.80 -5.69
N GLY A 142 17.97 -12.93 -4.72
CA GLY A 142 18.99 -11.91 -4.74
C GLY A 142 18.44 -10.49 -4.76
N ASP A 143 17.18 -10.31 -5.20
CA ASP A 143 16.53 -9.00 -5.25
C ASP A 143 16.32 -8.43 -3.85
N THR A 144 16.29 -7.10 -3.78
CA THR A 144 16.15 -6.34 -2.54
C THR A 144 14.90 -5.49 -2.61
N ILE A 145 14.12 -5.50 -1.54
CA ILE A 145 12.87 -4.77 -1.38
C ILE A 145 13.02 -3.87 -0.16
N ASP A 146 12.88 -2.56 -0.33
CA ASP A 146 12.76 -1.62 0.77
C ASP A 146 11.31 -1.64 1.25
N SER A 147 11.06 -2.41 2.31
CA SER A 147 9.78 -2.34 3.01
C SER A 147 9.77 -1.05 3.82
N ILE A 148 8.73 -0.26 3.61
CA ILE A 148 8.51 1.00 4.32
C ILE A 148 7.25 0.90 5.17
N VAL A 149 6.25 0.10 4.77
CA VAL A 149 4.91 0.21 5.34
C VAL A 149 4.37 -1.16 5.75
N PHE A 150 4.37 -1.42 7.06
CA PHE A 150 3.45 -2.37 7.68
C PHE A 150 2.42 -1.57 8.48
N ASN A 151 1.59 -0.80 7.77
CA ASN A 151 0.48 -0.11 8.42
C ASN A 151 -0.64 -1.10 8.69
N GLN A 152 -0.53 -1.85 9.78
CA GLN A 152 -1.64 -2.58 10.35
C GLN A 152 -2.57 -1.59 11.04
N ASN A 153 -3.48 -1.02 10.26
CA ASN A 153 -4.53 -0.15 10.75
C ASN A 153 -5.69 -0.98 11.34
N ILE A 154 -5.38 -1.97 12.19
CA ILE A 154 -6.44 -2.75 12.84
C ILE A 154 -6.64 -2.24 14.26
N ILE A 155 -5.61 -1.96 15.07
CA ILE A 155 -5.77 -1.40 16.44
C ILE A 155 -4.50 -0.64 16.89
N HIS A 156 -4.27 0.58 16.42
CA HIS A 156 -3.19 1.51 16.83
C HIS A 156 -1.80 1.39 16.14
N TYR A 157 -1.23 2.58 15.93
CA TYR A 157 0.12 2.94 15.43
C TYR A 157 0.42 2.67 13.96
N THR A 158 0.77 3.75 13.27
CA THR A 158 1.51 3.74 12.01
C THR A 158 2.87 3.07 12.24
N SER A 159 2.88 1.75 12.09
CA SER A 159 4.08 0.95 12.30
C SER A 159 4.86 0.89 10.99
N PHE A 160 5.97 1.63 10.91
CA PHE A 160 6.86 1.58 9.75
C PHE A 160 7.96 0.58 10.03
N ILE A 161 7.91 -0.58 9.38
CA ILE A 161 9.07 -1.48 9.31
C ILE A 161 9.96 -0.93 8.21
N ASN A 162 10.87 -0.01 8.55
CA ASN A 162 11.87 0.51 7.61
C ASN A 162 13.02 -0.50 7.47
N GLN A 163 12.82 -1.53 6.65
CA GLN A 163 13.76 -2.64 6.48
C GLN A 163 14.05 -2.87 5.00
N THR A 164 15.33 -3.02 4.67
CA THR A 164 15.75 -3.57 3.37
C THR A 164 15.79 -5.09 3.45
N LEU A 165 14.89 -5.75 2.75
CA LEU A 165 14.75 -7.21 2.71
C LEU A 165 15.38 -7.76 1.44
N GLN A 166 16.24 -8.77 1.55
CA GLN A 166 16.76 -9.51 0.40
C GLN A 166 16.04 -10.84 0.25
N VAL A 167 15.58 -11.16 -0.95
CA VAL A 167 15.03 -12.49 -1.26
C VAL A 167 16.17 -13.49 -1.29
N THR A 168 16.15 -14.46 -0.37
CA THR A 168 17.20 -15.49 -0.25
C THR A 168 16.77 -16.84 -0.79
N GLN A 169 15.47 -17.15 -0.75
CA GLN A 169 14.87 -18.32 -1.38
C GLN A 169 13.47 -17.98 -1.87
N LYS A 170 13.02 -18.62 -2.95
CA LYS A 170 11.68 -18.49 -3.51
C LYS A 170 11.23 -19.85 -4.05
N THR A 171 9.97 -20.17 -3.80
CA THR A 171 9.23 -21.30 -4.36
C THR A 171 7.87 -20.79 -4.85
N ASP A 172 7.03 -21.67 -5.38
CA ASP A 172 5.69 -21.28 -5.87
C ASP A 172 4.79 -20.75 -4.74
N ASN A 173 5.00 -21.20 -3.50
CA ASN A 173 4.13 -20.85 -2.35
C ASN A 173 4.84 -20.01 -1.28
N ASN A 174 6.18 -20.10 -1.19
CA ASN A 174 6.93 -19.45 -0.12
C ASN A 174 8.05 -18.57 -0.64
N ILE A 175 8.31 -17.49 0.10
CA ILE A 175 9.47 -16.62 -0.03
C ILE A 175 10.22 -16.55 1.30
N ILE A 176 11.53 -16.72 1.25
CA ILE A 176 12.40 -16.49 2.40
C ILE A 176 13.19 -15.20 2.16
N MET A 177 12.95 -14.21 3.00
CA MET A 177 13.64 -12.93 2.97
C MET A 177 14.57 -12.74 4.14
N LYS A 178 15.65 -11.99 3.92
CA LYS A 178 16.62 -11.63 4.94
C LYS A 178 16.70 -10.12 5.11
N TRP A 179 16.52 -9.62 6.33
CA TRP A 179 16.80 -8.21 6.65
C TRP A 179 18.32 -7.96 6.57
N ILE A 180 18.71 -7.16 5.58
CA ILE A 180 20.08 -6.75 5.29
C ILE A 180 20.26 -5.25 5.56
N ASN A 181 21.53 -4.83 5.60
CA ASN A 181 21.92 -3.41 5.69
C ASN A 181 21.17 -2.63 6.76
N PRO A 182 21.25 -3.05 8.04
CA PRO A 182 20.55 -2.32 9.06
C PRO A 182 21.23 -0.95 9.24
N PRO A 183 20.54 0.03 9.86
CA PRO A 183 21.10 1.36 10.05
C PRO A 183 22.45 1.31 10.79
N GLU A 184 23.47 1.98 10.24
CA GLU A 184 24.80 2.09 10.87
C GLU A 184 24.81 3.04 12.09
N GLN A 185 23.74 3.81 12.26
CA GLN A 185 23.53 4.75 13.36
C GLN A 185 22.34 4.32 14.21
N LYS A 186 22.11 5.04 15.31
CA LYS A 186 20.88 4.85 16.08
C LYS A 186 19.66 5.06 15.18
N PHE A 187 18.66 4.20 15.35
CA PHE A 187 17.44 4.21 14.57
C PHE A 187 16.21 4.09 15.47
N SER A 188 15.06 4.50 14.93
CA SER A 188 13.75 4.28 15.53
C SER A 188 13.31 2.86 15.24
N ILE A 189 12.95 2.13 16.28
CA ILE A 189 12.51 0.75 16.14
C ILE A 189 11.04 0.72 15.73
N PRO A 190 10.61 -0.21 14.86
CA PRO A 190 9.20 -0.37 14.57
C PRO A 190 8.44 -0.89 15.81
N SER A 191 7.19 -0.47 15.97
CA SER A 191 6.26 -0.97 17.01
C SER A 191 5.82 -2.40 16.78
N ILE A 192 5.70 -2.80 15.50
CA ILE A 192 5.35 -4.17 15.07
C ILE A 192 6.54 -4.76 14.35
N ILE A 193 6.86 -6.00 14.66
CA ILE A 193 7.95 -6.75 14.02
C ILE A 193 7.45 -8.06 13.44
N ILE A 194 8.04 -8.47 12.32
CA ILE A 194 7.91 -9.81 11.80
C ILE A 194 8.76 -10.72 12.71
N PHE A 195 8.13 -11.61 13.48
CA PHE A 195 8.82 -12.38 14.53
C PHE A 195 8.85 -13.89 14.30
N GLY A 196 8.17 -14.39 13.26
CA GLY A 196 8.05 -15.83 13.03
C GLY A 196 7.91 -16.22 11.57
N SER A 197 8.05 -17.53 11.33
CA SER A 197 7.58 -18.19 10.12
C SER A 197 6.13 -18.62 10.32
N LEU A 198 5.32 -18.55 9.27
CA LEU A 198 4.01 -19.21 9.27
C LEU A 198 4.19 -20.72 9.48
N ASP A 199 3.54 -21.29 10.50
CA ASP A 199 3.33 -22.75 10.52
C ASP A 199 2.25 -23.07 9.50
N LEU A 200 2.67 -23.49 8.31
CA LEU A 200 1.77 -23.87 7.22
C LEU A 200 0.89 -25.09 7.52
N ASN A 201 1.11 -25.77 8.66
CA ASN A 201 0.24 -26.83 9.13
C ASN A 201 -0.87 -26.32 10.04
N ASP A 202 -0.84 -25.05 10.43
CA ASP A 202 -1.96 -24.42 11.10
C ASP A 202 -3.08 -24.18 10.07
N PRO A 203 -4.27 -24.76 10.25
CA PRO A 203 -5.40 -24.52 9.36
C PRO A 203 -5.97 -23.09 9.43
N ASP A 204 -5.56 -22.28 10.40
CA ASP A 204 -5.98 -20.90 10.57
C ASP A 204 -4.80 -20.03 11.05
N PRO A 205 -3.79 -19.80 10.19
CA PRO A 205 -2.64 -18.99 10.55
C PRO A 205 -3.11 -17.57 10.87
N SER A 206 -2.93 -17.16 12.13
CA SER A 206 -3.36 -15.84 12.56
C SER A 206 -2.28 -14.79 12.26
N TYR A 207 -2.70 -13.56 12.01
CA TYR A 207 -1.80 -12.40 11.92
C TYR A 207 -0.84 -12.32 13.10
N ASP A 208 -1.36 -12.65 14.28
CA ASP A 208 -0.62 -12.62 15.52
C ASP A 208 0.57 -13.58 15.48
N ASP A 209 0.58 -14.63 14.67
CA ASP A 209 1.68 -15.59 14.63
C ASP A 209 2.92 -15.06 13.87
N VAL A 210 2.71 -14.11 12.96
CA VAL A 210 3.76 -13.54 12.10
C VAL A 210 4.18 -12.17 12.57
N LEU A 211 3.19 -11.32 12.87
CA LEU A 211 3.38 -9.96 13.33
C LEU A 211 3.19 -9.91 14.83
N LYS A 212 4.20 -9.38 15.52
CA LYS A 212 4.19 -9.28 16.97
C LYS A 212 4.54 -7.87 17.40
N MET A 213 3.88 -7.37 18.45
CA MET A 213 4.32 -6.15 19.09
C MET A 213 5.61 -6.38 19.88
N GLY A 214 6.63 -5.59 19.53
CA GLY A 214 7.91 -5.59 20.22
C GLY A 214 7.84 -4.97 21.61
N PRO A 215 8.99 -4.87 22.31
CA PRO A 215 9.09 -4.01 23.47
C PRO A 215 8.63 -2.58 23.14
N PRO A 216 8.19 -1.77 24.13
CA PRO A 216 7.58 -0.46 23.92
C PRO A 216 8.61 0.63 23.55
N PHE A 217 9.65 0.27 22.80
CA PHE A 217 10.81 1.12 22.50
C PHE A 217 10.58 2.04 21.29
N ALA A 218 9.52 1.78 20.50
CA ALA A 218 9.11 2.61 19.37
C ALA A 218 8.72 4.04 19.78
N ILE A 219 8.43 4.28 21.06
CA ILE A 219 8.15 5.62 21.60
C ILE A 219 9.35 6.56 21.56
N TRP A 220 10.57 6.04 21.42
CA TRP A 220 11.78 6.84 21.35
C TRP A 220 12.39 6.80 19.95
N GLU A 221 12.39 7.94 19.29
CA GLU A 221 13.08 8.09 18.02
C GLU A 221 14.60 7.96 18.18
N ASN A 222 15.25 7.29 17.21
CA ASN A 222 16.71 7.18 17.11
C ASN A 222 17.40 6.76 18.42
N SER A 223 16.77 5.83 19.13
CA SER A 223 17.16 5.40 20.48
C SER A 223 17.85 4.04 20.51
N THR A 224 17.75 3.29 19.42
CA THR A 224 18.18 1.89 19.35
C THR A 224 19.40 1.76 18.44
N GLU A 225 20.38 0.96 18.83
CA GLU A 225 21.55 0.61 18.01
C GLU A 225 21.79 -0.89 18.00
N ILE A 226 22.42 -1.40 16.94
CA ILE A 226 22.82 -2.80 16.85
C ILE A 226 24.15 -2.98 17.57
N ILE A 227 24.18 -3.92 18.51
CA ILE A 227 25.37 -4.28 19.28
C ILE A 227 25.99 -5.60 18.81
N GLU A 228 25.20 -6.47 18.19
CA GLU A 228 25.67 -7.72 17.61
C GLU A 228 24.86 -8.08 16.37
N THR A 229 25.55 -8.58 15.35
CA THR A 229 24.93 -9.13 14.14
C THR A 229 25.36 -10.57 13.99
N THR A 230 24.39 -11.48 13.99
CA THR A 230 24.59 -12.89 13.65
C THR A 230 23.95 -13.19 12.30
N ASP A 231 24.09 -14.40 11.77
CA ASP A 231 23.46 -14.78 10.50
C ASP A 231 21.92 -14.78 10.58
N GLU A 232 21.37 -15.10 11.74
CA GLU A 232 19.93 -15.26 11.97
C GLU A 232 19.30 -14.00 12.57
N ASN A 233 20.07 -13.19 13.31
CA ASN A 233 19.54 -12.22 14.25
C ASN A 233 20.34 -10.91 14.31
N TYR A 234 19.67 -9.81 14.65
CA TYR A 234 20.28 -8.57 15.14
C TYR A 234 19.98 -8.42 16.62
N VAL A 235 21.03 -8.35 17.44
CA VAL A 235 20.87 -7.95 18.84
C VAL A 235 21.00 -6.44 18.90
N THR A 236 19.94 -5.80 19.38
CA THR A 236 19.91 -4.35 19.58
C THR A 236 20.01 -4.01 21.05
N ILE A 237 20.36 -2.75 21.32
CA ILE A 237 20.19 -2.13 22.63
C ILE A 237 19.46 -0.80 22.46
N THR A 238 18.44 -0.58 23.29
CA THR A 238 17.71 0.69 23.34
C THR A 238 18.21 1.54 24.51
N THR A 239 18.40 2.83 24.25
CA THR A 239 18.71 3.85 25.25
C THR A 239 17.66 4.96 25.17
N PRO A 240 16.80 5.14 26.19
CA PRO A 240 15.79 6.18 26.20
C PRO A 240 16.38 7.56 25.89
N THR A 241 15.81 8.26 24.91
CA THR A 241 16.20 9.63 24.56
C THR A 241 15.51 10.67 25.46
N SER A 242 14.42 10.28 26.11
CA SER A 242 13.71 11.02 27.14
C SER A 242 13.25 10.08 28.25
N THR A 243 13.08 10.61 29.46
CA THR A 243 12.60 9.85 30.63
C THR A 243 11.29 10.39 31.19
N GLU A 244 10.76 11.45 30.59
CA GLU A 244 9.54 12.17 30.97
C GLU A 244 8.90 12.72 29.68
N ASN A 245 7.59 13.02 29.72
CA ASN A 245 6.84 13.55 28.57
C ASN A 245 7.06 12.69 27.31
N LEU A 246 6.86 11.38 27.47
CA LEU A 246 7.19 10.38 26.45
C LEU A 246 6.25 10.47 25.24
N VAL A 247 5.02 10.93 25.45
CA VAL A 247 3.93 10.97 24.47
C VAL A 247 3.08 12.21 24.73
N ASP A 248 2.43 12.74 23.70
CA ASP A 248 1.54 13.92 23.82
C ASP A 248 0.14 13.55 24.34
N ASN A 249 -0.32 12.33 24.04
CA ASN A 249 -1.61 11.79 24.43
C ASN A 249 -1.44 10.42 25.09
N ILE A 250 -2.50 9.94 25.76
CA ILE A 250 -2.54 8.57 26.27
C ILE A 250 -2.22 7.61 25.14
N THR A 251 -1.27 6.70 25.41
CA THR A 251 -0.76 5.73 24.45
C THR A 251 -0.89 4.35 25.08
N GLN A 252 -1.70 3.49 24.47
CA GLN A 252 -1.90 2.10 24.89
C GLN A 252 -1.03 1.19 24.02
N ILE A 253 -0.19 0.36 24.63
CA ILE A 253 0.73 -0.54 23.91
C ILE A 253 0.44 -1.98 24.34
N PRO A 254 -0.17 -2.81 23.48
CA PRO A 254 -0.22 -4.25 23.65
C PRO A 254 1.21 -4.84 23.66
N LEU A 255 1.49 -5.77 24.56
CA LEU A 255 2.81 -6.38 24.72
C LEU A 255 2.75 -7.88 24.42
N ASP A 256 2.45 -8.22 23.16
CA ASP A 256 2.20 -9.60 22.72
C ASP A 256 3.40 -10.52 22.99
N LEU A 257 4.62 -10.07 22.68
CA LEU A 257 5.86 -10.82 22.95
C LEU A 257 6.18 -10.96 24.44
N MET A 258 5.42 -10.30 25.31
CA MET A 258 5.68 -10.23 26.75
C MET A 258 4.51 -10.75 27.58
N GLY A 259 3.68 -11.62 26.98
CA GLY A 259 2.62 -12.33 27.68
C GLY A 259 1.24 -11.70 27.57
N GLY A 260 1.05 -10.76 26.63
CA GLY A 260 -0.26 -10.14 26.36
C GLY A 260 -0.67 -9.10 27.41
N GLU A 261 0.28 -8.57 28.19
CA GLU A 261 0.03 -7.42 29.06
C GLU A 261 -0.19 -6.15 28.21
N THR A 262 -0.73 -5.11 28.83
CA THR A 262 -0.92 -3.81 28.18
C THR A 262 -0.24 -2.72 29.00
N LEU A 263 0.65 -1.96 28.35
CA LEU A 263 1.25 -0.77 28.93
C LEU A 263 0.43 0.46 28.55
N PHE A 264 0.08 1.28 29.54
CA PHE A 264 -0.45 2.62 29.31
C PHE A 264 0.62 3.65 29.63
N ILE A 265 0.85 4.57 28.70
CA ILE A 265 1.73 5.72 28.89
C ILE A 265 0.87 6.96 29.04
N PHE A 266 0.99 7.60 30.20
CA PHE A 266 0.32 8.84 30.55
C PHE A 266 1.24 10.02 30.20
N PRO A 267 0.77 11.02 29.43
CA PRO A 267 1.62 12.07 28.89
C PRO A 267 2.35 12.87 29.98
N ASP A 268 1.72 13.03 31.15
CA ASP A 268 2.22 13.83 32.26
C ASP A 268 2.39 13.05 33.57
N ALA A 269 2.33 11.72 33.49
CA ALA A 269 2.37 10.85 34.67
C ALA A 269 3.12 9.54 34.46
N THR A 270 3.74 9.32 33.30
CA THR A 270 4.66 8.21 33.09
C THR A 270 6.09 8.72 33.00
N THR A 271 6.97 8.12 33.79
CA THR A 271 8.41 8.37 33.75
C THR A 271 9.16 7.07 33.51
N VAL A 272 10.41 7.17 33.06
CA VAL A 272 11.26 6.02 32.78
C VAL A 272 12.58 6.14 33.50
N THR A 273 13.01 5.04 34.12
CA THR A 273 14.40 4.87 34.57
C THR A 273 15.04 3.73 33.78
N TYR A 274 16.37 3.74 33.67
CA TYR A 274 17.08 2.65 33.02
C TYR A 274 18.47 2.45 33.61
N ASP A 275 18.95 1.20 33.60
CA ASP A 275 20.32 0.82 33.93
C ASP A 275 20.96 0.07 32.76
N ASP A 276 22.07 -0.64 32.97
CA ASP A 276 22.77 -1.37 31.89
C ASP A 276 21.93 -2.51 31.27
N THR A 277 20.87 -2.94 31.94
CA THR A 277 20.09 -4.13 31.59
C THR A 277 18.61 -3.85 31.34
N LEU A 278 17.99 -2.97 32.13
CA LEU A 278 16.55 -2.78 32.16
C LEU A 278 16.16 -1.32 31.85
N ILE A 279 15.00 -1.17 31.20
CA ILE A 279 14.20 0.06 31.14
C ILE A 279 12.95 -0.20 31.96
N THR A 280 12.69 0.66 32.95
CA THR A 280 11.53 0.56 33.83
C THR A 280 10.62 1.77 33.64
N PHE A 281 9.37 1.51 33.29
CA PHE A 281 8.30 2.51 33.26
C PHE A 281 7.66 2.62 34.64
N HIS A 282 7.47 3.85 35.11
CA HIS A 282 6.80 4.16 36.37
C HIS A 282 5.58 5.02 36.08
N LEU A 283 4.41 4.54 36.50
CA LEU A 283 3.13 5.20 36.31
C LEU A 283 2.73 5.87 37.63
N ASP A 284 2.51 7.18 37.62
CA ASP A 284 2.03 7.94 38.78
C ASP A 284 0.89 8.90 38.43
N PRO A 285 -0.20 8.41 37.79
CA PRO A 285 -1.33 9.27 37.46
C PRO A 285 -2.08 9.72 38.72
N VAL A 286 -2.83 10.81 38.59
CA VAL A 286 -3.64 11.34 39.69
C VAL A 286 -5.00 10.66 39.71
N GLU A 287 -5.39 10.10 40.86
CA GLU A 287 -6.72 9.53 41.06
C GLU A 287 -7.83 10.55 40.76
N GLY A 288 -8.86 10.11 40.04
CA GLY A 288 -9.98 10.93 39.58
C GLY A 288 -9.69 11.78 38.33
N LYS A 289 -8.46 11.73 37.80
CA LYS A 289 -8.12 12.43 36.57
C LYS A 289 -8.76 11.75 35.36
N VAL A 290 -9.25 12.58 34.44
CA VAL A 290 -9.83 12.16 33.17
C VAL A 290 -8.93 12.64 32.04
N TYR A 291 -8.63 11.74 31.12
CA TYR A 291 -7.93 12.01 29.87
C TYR A 291 -8.91 11.78 28.72
N SER A 292 -8.99 12.73 27.80
CA SER A 292 -9.81 12.61 26.60
C SER A 292 -8.90 12.74 25.39
N TYR A 293 -8.98 11.79 24.47
CA TYR A 293 -8.21 11.81 23.24
C TYR A 293 -9.03 11.21 22.10
N THR A 294 -8.66 11.59 20.88
CA THR A 294 -9.21 11.02 19.66
C THR A 294 -8.19 10.04 19.13
N GLU A 295 -8.67 8.87 18.75
CA GLU A 295 -7.87 7.80 18.21
C GLU A 295 -8.35 7.50 16.79
N GLU A 296 -7.42 7.41 15.85
CA GLU A 296 -7.74 7.07 14.47
C GLU A 296 -7.98 5.56 14.36
N SER A 297 -9.11 5.18 13.76
CA SER A 297 -9.42 3.77 13.45
C SER A 297 -9.79 3.60 11.98
N MET A 298 -9.73 2.37 11.48
CA MET A 298 -10.18 2.04 10.11
C MET A 298 -11.66 2.36 9.86
N PHE A 299 -12.47 2.50 10.91
CA PHE A 299 -13.89 2.85 10.82
C PHE A 299 -14.17 4.34 11.06
N GLY A 300 -13.10 5.16 11.14
CA GLY A 300 -13.13 6.58 11.46
C GLY A 300 -12.60 6.88 12.85
N ASP A 301 -12.45 8.16 13.15
CA ASP A 301 -11.96 8.64 14.44
C ASP A 301 -12.91 8.24 15.57
N ILE A 302 -12.37 7.64 16.63
CA ILE A 302 -13.09 7.30 17.86
C ILE A 302 -12.64 8.20 19.00
N ASN A 303 -13.58 8.66 19.82
CA ASN A 303 -13.29 9.47 20.98
C ASN A 303 -13.26 8.59 22.23
N VAL A 304 -12.14 8.66 22.94
CA VAL A 304 -11.86 7.83 24.10
C VAL A 304 -11.72 8.72 25.35
N GLU A 305 -12.46 8.36 26.40
CA GLU A 305 -12.32 8.95 27.73
C GLU A 305 -11.75 7.92 28.70
N LEU A 306 -10.53 8.16 29.19
CA LEU A 306 -9.88 7.35 30.20
C LEU A 306 -9.98 8.04 31.57
N THR A 307 -10.59 7.37 32.54
CA THR A 307 -10.65 7.83 33.94
C THR A 307 -9.76 6.99 34.83
N VAL A 308 -8.90 7.64 35.61
CA VAL A 308 -8.07 7.01 36.64
C VAL A 308 -8.94 6.81 37.89
N ASN A 309 -9.34 5.58 38.18
CA ASN A 309 -10.29 5.28 39.24
C ASN A 309 -9.62 5.20 40.61
N THR A 310 -8.49 4.49 40.69
CA THR A 310 -7.77 4.26 41.96
C THR A 310 -6.29 4.04 41.67
N VAL A 311 -5.43 4.62 42.50
CA VAL A 311 -3.97 4.44 42.40
C VAL A 311 -3.45 3.85 43.70
N THR A 312 -2.84 2.67 43.62
CA THR A 312 -2.23 1.99 44.76
C THR A 312 -0.70 2.02 44.65
N ASN A 313 -0.01 1.37 45.59
CA ASN A 313 1.43 1.25 45.49
C ASN A 313 1.86 0.40 44.29
N ASP A 314 1.06 -0.61 43.93
CA ASP A 314 1.46 -1.66 42.98
C ASP A 314 0.70 -1.57 41.65
N SER A 315 -0.51 -1.00 41.65
CA SER A 315 -1.36 -0.95 40.46
C SER A 315 -2.13 0.37 40.30
N VAL A 316 -2.53 0.63 39.06
CA VAL A 316 -3.42 1.71 38.66
C VAL A 316 -4.69 1.08 38.09
N ASN A 317 -5.85 1.39 38.68
CA ASN A 317 -7.13 0.99 38.11
C ASN A 317 -7.68 2.11 37.23
N ILE A 318 -8.03 1.78 35.98
CA ILE A 318 -8.57 2.73 35.02
C ILE A 318 -9.88 2.22 34.40
N SER A 319 -10.70 3.15 33.95
CA SER A 319 -11.83 2.87 33.07
C SER A 319 -11.64 3.60 31.75
N VAL A 320 -11.89 2.91 30.64
CA VAL A 320 -11.78 3.43 29.28
C VAL A 320 -13.17 3.40 28.67
N PHE A 321 -13.72 4.56 28.34
CA PHE A 321 -15.04 4.72 27.72
C PHE A 321 -14.87 5.14 26.26
N ILE A 322 -15.40 4.32 25.34
CA ILE A 322 -15.44 4.63 23.91
C ILE A 322 -16.79 5.24 23.61
N VAL A 323 -16.80 6.53 23.26
CA VAL A 323 -18.01 7.36 23.17
C VAL A 323 -18.96 6.85 22.10
N GLU A 324 -18.43 6.49 20.93
CA GLU A 324 -19.20 6.07 19.76
C GLU A 324 -19.96 4.77 19.99
N TYR A 325 -19.37 3.85 20.76
CA TYR A 325 -19.97 2.55 21.09
C TYR A 325 -20.75 2.58 22.40
N ASN A 326 -20.64 3.65 23.18
CA ASN A 326 -21.20 3.76 24.53
C ASN A 326 -20.81 2.53 25.39
N GLN A 327 -19.54 2.13 25.31
CA GLN A 327 -18.99 0.98 26.01
C GLN A 327 -17.84 1.38 26.92
N SER A 328 -17.79 0.75 28.10
CA SER A 328 -16.69 0.90 29.05
C SER A 328 -15.92 -0.40 29.21
N GLN A 329 -14.59 -0.28 29.24
CA GLN A 329 -13.66 -1.33 29.61
C GLN A 329 -12.93 -0.91 30.88
N PHE A 330 -12.49 -1.89 31.66
CA PHE A 330 -11.80 -1.67 32.93
C PHE A 330 -10.48 -2.42 32.92
N TYR A 331 -9.42 -1.73 33.33
CA TYR A 331 -8.09 -2.30 33.40
C TYR A 331 -7.52 -2.09 34.80
N ASP A 332 -6.77 -3.09 35.27
CA ASP A 332 -5.91 -3.00 36.44
C ASP A 332 -4.49 -3.24 35.95
N ILE A 333 -3.69 -2.18 35.91
CA ILE A 333 -2.37 -2.18 35.26
C ILE A 333 -1.28 -2.02 36.30
N ASN A 334 -0.16 -2.70 36.09
CA ASN A 334 1.00 -2.61 36.97
C ASN A 334 1.55 -1.18 36.96
N ARG A 335 1.83 -0.64 38.15
CA ARG A 335 2.40 0.70 38.31
C ARG A 335 3.84 0.78 37.82
N GLU A 336 4.54 -0.35 37.84
CA GLU A 336 5.88 -0.48 37.32
C GLU A 336 5.96 -1.66 36.35
N MET A 337 6.61 -1.45 35.21
CA MET A 337 6.87 -2.48 34.22
C MET A 337 8.31 -2.36 33.72
N SER A 338 9.03 -3.47 33.69
CA SER A 338 10.46 -3.50 33.34
C SER A 338 10.72 -4.37 32.12
N PHE A 339 11.56 -3.87 31.23
CA PHE A 339 11.86 -4.45 29.93
C PHE A 339 13.38 -4.58 29.78
N ASN A 340 13.85 -5.69 29.22
CA ASN A 340 15.25 -5.81 28.84
C ASN A 340 15.57 -4.76 27.77
N ARG A 341 16.63 -3.98 27.98
CA ARG A 341 17.15 -3.01 27.00
C ARG A 341 17.63 -3.66 25.72
N THR A 342 18.01 -4.93 25.83
CA THR A 342 18.45 -5.73 24.70
C THR A 342 17.29 -6.55 24.17
N PHE A 343 17.18 -6.59 22.84
CA PHE A 343 16.19 -7.39 22.17
C PHE A 343 16.82 -8.06 20.95
N ASP A 344 16.39 -9.27 20.71
CA ASP A 344 16.86 -10.09 19.60
C ASP A 344 15.84 -10.04 18.46
N TYR A 345 16.21 -9.36 17.37
CA TYR A 345 15.39 -9.24 16.18
C TYR A 345 15.74 -10.33 15.17
N PRO A 346 14.78 -11.18 14.77
CA PRO A 346 15.00 -12.10 13.69
C PRO A 346 15.27 -11.33 12.40
N ARG A 347 16.22 -11.85 11.62
CA ARG A 347 16.59 -11.33 10.31
C ARG A 347 16.08 -12.18 9.18
N ILE A 348 15.56 -13.38 9.45
CA ILE A 348 15.09 -14.31 8.42
C ILE A 348 13.58 -14.45 8.57
N TYR A 349 12.88 -14.18 7.48
CA TYR A 349 11.42 -14.23 7.41
C TYR A 349 11.03 -15.25 6.35
N ASP A 350 10.38 -16.33 6.75
CA ASP A 350 9.80 -17.35 5.86
C ASP A 350 8.30 -17.10 5.78
N MET A 351 7.85 -16.63 4.62
CA MET A 351 6.49 -16.15 4.42
C MET A 351 5.83 -16.88 3.25
N ASP A 352 4.56 -17.22 3.46
CA ASP A 352 3.67 -17.72 2.43
C ASP A 352 3.22 -16.57 1.52
N ILE A 353 3.21 -16.80 0.22
CA ILE A 353 2.85 -15.80 -0.79
C ILE A 353 1.37 -15.45 -0.70
N ASP A 354 0.49 -16.44 -0.47
CA ASP A 354 -0.94 -16.18 -0.33
C ASP A 354 -1.21 -15.37 0.94
N PHE A 355 -0.48 -15.64 2.03
CA PHE A 355 -0.52 -14.81 3.23
C PHE A 355 -0.06 -13.38 2.93
N LEU A 356 1.06 -13.18 2.24
CA LEU A 356 1.51 -11.83 1.87
C LEU A 356 0.45 -11.06 1.07
N GLN A 357 -0.20 -11.72 0.12
CA GLN A 357 -1.25 -11.12 -0.71
C GLN A 357 -2.52 -10.79 0.09
N GLN A 358 -2.97 -11.70 0.95
CA GLN A 358 -4.25 -11.56 1.65
C GLN A 358 -4.14 -10.77 2.95
N ALA A 359 -3.09 -11.04 3.72
CA ALA A 359 -2.90 -10.51 5.06
C ALA A 359 -2.08 -9.22 5.05
N LEU A 360 -1.15 -9.06 4.11
CA LEU A 360 -0.23 -7.92 4.11
C LEU A 360 -0.33 -7.12 2.82
N PRO A 361 -1.51 -6.56 2.47
CA PRO A 361 -1.67 -5.81 1.22
C PRO A 361 -0.73 -4.59 1.15
N GLN A 362 -0.25 -4.07 2.28
CA GLN A 362 0.77 -3.03 2.31
C GLN A 362 2.14 -3.51 1.81
N PHE A 363 2.48 -4.78 2.01
CA PHE A 363 3.70 -5.37 1.45
C PHE A 363 3.62 -5.43 -0.08
N GLU A 364 2.45 -5.76 -0.65
CA GLU A 364 2.23 -5.66 -2.11
C GLU A 364 2.36 -4.22 -2.61
N MET A 365 1.93 -3.20 -1.85
CA MET A 365 2.17 -1.80 -2.22
C MET A 365 3.66 -1.42 -2.22
N ASP A 366 4.44 -1.96 -1.27
CA ASP A 366 5.90 -1.77 -1.23
C ASP A 366 6.56 -2.42 -2.47
N LEU A 367 6.12 -3.62 -2.86
CA LEU A 367 6.57 -4.29 -4.09
C LEU A 367 6.21 -3.50 -5.34
N GLN A 368 4.97 -3.04 -5.46
CA GLN A 368 4.49 -2.27 -6.60
C GLN A 368 5.23 -0.94 -6.76
N ARG A 369 5.62 -0.30 -5.66
CA ARG A 369 6.46 0.92 -5.70
C ARG A 369 7.81 0.66 -6.37
N GLU A 370 8.34 -0.54 -6.23
CA GLU A 370 9.58 -0.99 -6.88
C GLU A 370 9.34 -1.65 -8.24
N GLY A 371 8.09 -1.73 -8.68
CA GLY A 371 7.68 -2.34 -9.94
C GLY A 371 7.49 -3.86 -9.88
N TYR A 372 7.59 -4.47 -8.70
CA TYR A 372 7.36 -5.89 -8.49
C TYR A 372 5.89 -6.20 -8.16
N SER A 373 5.50 -7.47 -8.27
CA SER A 373 4.23 -7.98 -7.76
C SER A 373 4.31 -9.43 -7.31
N LEU A 374 3.43 -9.81 -6.41
CA LEU A 374 3.18 -11.21 -6.03
C LEU A 374 2.24 -11.94 -7.00
N SER A 375 1.67 -11.28 -8.01
CA SER A 375 0.77 -11.92 -8.96
C SER A 375 1.41 -13.17 -9.60
N PRO A 376 0.66 -14.27 -9.81
CA PRO A 376 1.15 -15.42 -10.56
C PRO A 376 1.46 -15.09 -12.04
N LEU A 377 1.00 -13.94 -12.53
CA LEU A 377 1.30 -13.41 -13.87
C LEU A 377 2.43 -12.36 -13.86
N ALA A 378 3.06 -12.09 -12.71
CA ALA A 378 4.16 -11.14 -12.62
C ALA A 378 5.37 -11.60 -13.44
N GLY A 379 5.98 -10.68 -14.20
CA GLY A 379 7.07 -10.95 -15.12
C GLY A 379 6.64 -11.52 -16.48
N GLU A 380 5.35 -11.81 -16.68
CA GLU A 380 4.85 -12.33 -17.95
C GLU A 380 4.50 -11.20 -18.92
N THR A 381 4.89 -11.38 -20.19
CA THR A 381 4.32 -10.59 -21.29
C THR A 381 2.99 -11.20 -21.66
N LEU A 382 1.93 -10.41 -21.78
CA LEU A 382 0.57 -10.90 -22.05
C LEU A 382 0.08 -10.44 -23.42
N ILE A 383 -0.72 -11.28 -24.06
CA ILE A 383 -1.39 -10.95 -25.33
C ILE A 383 -2.88 -11.14 -25.11
N PHE A 384 -3.67 -10.17 -25.55
CA PHE A 384 -5.12 -10.24 -25.49
C PHE A 384 -5.69 -10.24 -26.90
N GLU A 385 -6.60 -11.19 -27.14
CA GLU A 385 -7.54 -11.10 -28.24
C GLU A 385 -8.87 -10.58 -27.66
N VAL A 386 -9.40 -9.48 -28.21
CA VAL A 386 -10.62 -8.83 -27.74
C VAL A 386 -11.65 -8.72 -28.86
N SER A 387 -12.93 -8.91 -28.53
CA SER A 387 -14.07 -8.68 -29.43
C SER A 387 -15.04 -7.72 -28.77
N VAL A 388 -15.28 -6.57 -29.41
CA VAL A 388 -16.15 -5.52 -28.85
C VAL A 388 -17.61 -5.84 -29.18
N GLU A 389 -18.40 -6.15 -28.16
CA GLU A 389 -19.81 -6.51 -28.32
C GLU A 389 -20.72 -5.27 -28.27
N ASN A 390 -20.41 -4.32 -27.40
CA ASN A 390 -21.23 -3.14 -27.21
C ASN A 390 -20.38 -1.94 -26.75
N ILE A 391 -20.77 -0.75 -27.21
CA ILE A 391 -20.21 0.53 -26.76
C ILE A 391 -21.38 1.41 -26.36
N ILE A 392 -21.41 1.74 -25.08
CA ILE A 392 -22.37 2.66 -24.50
C ILE A 392 -21.63 3.97 -24.31
N LYS A 393 -22.12 5.02 -24.98
CA LYS A 393 -21.72 6.41 -24.76
C LYS A 393 -22.65 6.99 -23.68
N PRO A 394 -22.26 7.02 -22.40
CA PRO A 394 -23.10 7.64 -21.38
C PRO A 394 -23.19 9.11 -21.78
N SER A 395 -24.40 9.62 -21.96
CA SER A 395 -24.60 11.00 -22.38
C SER A 395 -23.84 11.92 -21.42
N GLN A 396 -22.82 12.65 -21.91
CA GLN A 396 -22.15 13.72 -21.16
C GLN A 396 -23.09 14.92 -20.86
N GLU A 397 -24.41 14.75 -20.97
CA GLU A 397 -25.41 15.78 -20.73
C GLU A 397 -25.94 15.72 -19.29
N LYS A 398 -25.27 16.46 -18.40
CA LYS A 398 -25.83 17.67 -17.75
C LYS A 398 -24.95 18.14 -16.60
N SER A 399 -24.16 19.17 -16.85
CA SER A 399 -23.85 20.21 -15.85
C SER A 399 -24.30 21.57 -16.36
#